data_AF-A0A919A470-F1
#
_entry.id   AF-A0A919A470-F1
#
_cell.length_a   1.000
_cell.length_b   1.000
_cell.length_c   1.000
_cell.angle_alpha   90.00
_cell.angle_beta   90.00
_cell.angle_gamma   90.00
#
_symmetry.space_group_name_H-M   'P 1'
#
loop_
_entity.id
_entity.type
_entity.pdbx_description
1 polymer ?
#
loop_
_entity_poly.entity_id
_entity_poly.type
_entity_poly.pdbx_seq_one_letter_code
_entity_poly.pdbx_strand_id
1 'polypeptide(L)' 'MSGVLCALVSLADPRTIVIGGEWGLSPTLIGDIEQRFGRTPRPVPITAATLPSPELRAARVRAVEELRSLIVRSTRSAPA' A
#
# COMPACT_ATOMS: atom_id res chain seq x y z
N MET A 1 -3.82 16.62 -14.94
CA MET A 1 -4.32 16.26 -13.59
C MET A 1 -3.58 14.99 -13.11
N SER A 2 -2.27 15.10 -12.89
CA SER A 2 -1.42 14.00 -12.38
C SER A 2 -0.44 14.49 -11.30
N GLY A 3 -0.64 15.72 -10.80
CA GLY A 3 0.32 16.41 -9.93
C GLY A 3 0.59 15.68 -8.62
N VAL A 4 -0.45 15.13 -7.99
CA VAL A 4 -0.31 14.35 -6.76
C VAL A 4 0.54 13.10 -6.98
N LEU A 5 0.33 12.38 -8.10
CA LEU A 5 1.12 11.20 -8.43
C LEU A 5 2.58 11.57 -8.76
N CYS A 6 2.80 12.68 -9.48
CA CYS A 6 4.16 13.16 -9.76
C CYS A 6 4.89 13.56 -8.48
N ALA A 7 4.21 14.25 -7.56
CA ALA A 7 4.76 14.63 -6.27
C ALA A 7 5.09 13.38 -5.41
N LEU A 8 4.18 12.40 -5.35
CA LEU A 8 4.42 11.13 -4.66
C LEU A 8 5.63 10.39 -5.23
N VAL A 9 5.75 10.31 -6.56
CA VAL A 9 6.90 9.66 -7.20
C VAL A 9 8.19 10.42 -6.94
N SER A 10 8.15 11.75 -6.96
CA SER A 10 9.33 12.58 -6.68
C SER A 10 9.79 12.47 -5.22
N LEU A 11 8.85 12.30 -4.30
CA LEU A 11 9.12 12.24 -2.86
C LEU A 11 9.58 10.85 -2.41
N ALA A 12 8.84 9.81 -2.79
CA ALA A 12 8.99 8.47 -2.21
C ALA A 12 9.68 7.47 -3.14
N ASP A 13 9.85 7.81 -4.42
CA ASP A 13 10.37 6.91 -5.45
C ASP A 13 9.79 5.48 -5.40
N PRO A 14 8.45 5.33 -5.44
CA PRO A 14 7.82 4.03 -5.32
C PRO A 14 8.02 3.24 -6.62
N ARG A 15 8.08 1.90 -6.48
CA ARG A 15 8.08 1.01 -7.64
C ARG A 15 6.68 0.80 -8.23
N THR A 16 5.62 1.09 -7.48
CA THR A 16 4.21 0.88 -7.87
C THR A 16 3.31 1.73 -7.00
N ILE A 17 2.18 2.18 -7.55
CA ILE A 17 1.11 2.88 -6.83
C ILE A 17 -0.14 2.01 -6.84
N VAL A 18 -0.70 1.76 -5.65
CA VAL A 18 -1.97 1.03 -5.49
C VAL A 18 -3.08 2.02 -5.16
N ILE A 19 -4.15 2.02 -5.94
CA ILE A 19 -5.32 2.87 -5.73
C ILE A 19 -6.37 2.06 -4.95
N GLY A 20 -6.65 2.49 -3.72
CA GLY A 20 -7.63 1.87 -2.84
C GLY A 20 -8.99 2.57 -2.84
N GLY A 21 -9.88 2.07 -1.98
CA GLY A 21 -11.24 2.58 -1.80
C GLY A 21 -12.09 2.48 -3.07
N GLU A 22 -13.18 3.25 -3.11
CA GLU A 22 -14.13 3.29 -4.24
C GLU A 22 -13.45 3.63 -5.58
N TRP A 23 -12.32 4.33 -5.56
CA TRP A 23 -11.56 4.66 -6.77
C TRP A 23 -10.90 3.43 -7.39
N GLY A 24 -10.39 2.53 -6.55
CA GLY A 24 -9.83 1.24 -7.01
C GLY A 24 -10.88 0.32 -7.61
N LEU A 25 -12.17 0.52 -7.29
CA LEU A 25 -13.27 -0.29 -7.80
C LEU A 25 -13.74 0.12 -9.21
N SER A 26 -13.24 1.24 -9.76
CA SER A 26 -13.62 1.74 -11.08
C SER A 26 -12.50 1.48 -12.11
N PRO A 27 -12.63 0.47 -12.98
CA PRO A 27 -11.63 0.17 -14.01
C PRO A 27 -11.41 1.34 -14.97
N THR A 28 -12.48 2.07 -15.30
CA THR A 28 -12.41 3.26 -16.16
C THR A 28 -11.54 4.35 -15.53
N LEU A 29 -11.71 4.60 -14.23
CA LEU A 29 -10.90 5.59 -13.52
C LEU A 29 -9.43 5.18 -13.48
N ILE A 30 -9.13 3.90 -13.21
CA ILE A 30 -7.76 3.39 -13.22
C ILE A 30 -7.13 3.55 -14.61
N GLY A 31 -7.84 3.17 -15.68
CA GLY A 31 -7.37 3.33 -17.05
C GLY A 31 -7.12 4.80 -17.44
N ASP A 32 -8.00 5.71 -17.03
CA ASP A 32 -7.83 7.15 -17.27
C ASP A 32 -6.60 7.72 -16.53
N ILE A 33 -6.38 7.28 -15.29
CA ILE A 33 -5.21 7.69 -14.51
C ILE A 33 -3.94 7.12 -15.17
N GLU A 34 -3.91 5.84 -15.52
CA GLU A 34 -2.78 5.22 -16.22
C GLU A 34 -2.44 5.96 -17.52
N GLN A 35 -3.44 6.25 -18.34
CA GLN A 35 -3.23 6.94 -19.61
C GLN A 35 -2.66 8.35 -19.42
N ARG A 36 -3.16 9.10 -18.43
CA ARG A 36 -2.69 10.47 -18.16
C ARG A 36 -1.33 10.48 -17.48
N PHE A 37 -1.12 9.61 -16.50
CA PHE A 37 0.12 9.51 -15.73
C PHE A 37 1.26 8.92 -16.56
N GLY A 38 0.97 7.99 -17.48
CA GLY A 38 1.92 7.42 -18.43
C GLY A 38 2.59 8.45 -19.35
N ARG A 39 2.02 9.65 -19.47
CA ARG A 39 2.60 10.78 -20.23
C ARG A 39 3.50 11.68 -19.39
N THR A 40 3.69 11.39 -18.10
CA THR A 40 4.56 12.17 -17.22
C THR A 40 6.02 11.72 -17.38
N PRO A 41 7.02 12.53 -16.94
CA PRO A 41 8.44 12.20 -17.16
C PRO A 41 8.92 10.90 -16.47
N ARG A 42 8.25 10.49 -15.38
CA ARG A 42 8.63 9.30 -14.59
C ARG A 42 7.38 8.54 -14.14
N PRO A 43 6.70 7.83 -15.07
CA PRO A 43 5.55 7.03 -14.69
C PRO A 43 6.00 5.78 -13.94
N VAL A 44 5.16 5.32 -13.03
CA VAL A 44 5.31 4.03 -12.34
C VAL A 44 4.00 3.25 -12.50
N PRO A 45 4.04 1.90 -12.48
CA PRO A 45 2.84 1.08 -12.57
C PRO A 45 1.76 1.51 -11.57
N ILE A 46 0.53 1.60 -12.04
CA ILE A 46 -0.67 1.82 -11.22
C ILE A 46 -1.44 0.50 -11.17
N THR A 47 -2.05 0.20 -10.04
CA THR A 47 -2.93 -0.97 -9.92
C THR A 47 -4.08 -0.69 -8.95
N ALA A 48 -5.20 -1.38 -9.15
CA ALA A 48 -6.32 -1.34 -8.23
C ALA A 48 -6.04 -2.22 -7.01
N ALA A 49 -6.48 -1.75 -5.83
CA ALA A 49 -6.49 -2.60 -4.65
C ALA A 49 -7.52 -3.73 -4.82
N THR A 50 -7.07 -4.98 -4.66
CA THR A 50 -7.94 -6.17 -4.76
C THR A 50 -8.21 -6.82 -3.41
N LEU A 51 -7.56 -6.34 -2.35
CA LEU A 51 -7.66 -6.92 -1.02
C LEU A 51 -8.93 -6.42 -0.32
N PRO A 52 -9.89 -7.31 0.04
CA PRO A 52 -11.06 -6.89 0.79
C PRO A 52 -10.69 -6.56 2.25
N SER A 53 -11.27 -5.47 2.75
CA SER A 53 -11.04 -4.93 4.11
C SER A 53 -9.56 -4.85 4.48
N PRO A 54 -8.73 -4.13 3.70
CA PRO A 54 -7.28 -4.07 3.89
C PRO A 54 -6.90 -3.58 5.29
N GLU A 55 -7.69 -2.68 5.88
CA GLU A 55 -7.51 -2.17 7.24
C GLU A 55 -7.60 -3.26 8.30
N LEU A 56 -8.62 -4.14 8.23
CA LEU A 56 -8.78 -5.23 9.19
C LEU A 56 -7.72 -6.32 9.00
N ARG A 57 -7.39 -6.63 7.73
CA ARG A 57 -6.34 -7.60 7.43
C ARG A 57 -4.97 -7.12 7.93
N ALA A 58 -4.62 -5.87 7.68
CA ALA A 58 -3.37 -5.29 8.17
C ALA A 58 -3.33 -5.23 9.69
N ALA A 59 -4.42 -4.80 10.34
CA ALA A 59 -4.52 -4.77 11.80
C ALA A 59 -4.29 -6.17 12.42
N ARG A 60 -4.91 -7.21 11.84
CA ARG A 60 -4.70 -8.59 12.29
C ARG A 60 -3.25 -9.04 12.13
N VAL A 61 -2.64 -8.79 10.97
CA VAL A 61 -1.22 -9.15 10.73
C VAL A 61 -0.33 -8.49 11.78
N ARG A 62 -0.51 -7.18 12.00
CA ARG A 62 0.25 -6.44 13.00
C ARG A 62 0.06 -6.98 14.41
N ALA A 63 -1.18 -7.27 14.81
CA ALA A 63 -1.48 -7.82 16.13
C ALA A 63 -0.83 -9.19 16.36
N VAL A 64 -0.82 -10.05 15.33
CA VAL A 64 -0.17 -11.36 15.41
C VAL A 64 1.36 -11.23 15.50
N GLU A 65 1.97 -10.32 14.74
CA GLU A 65 3.40 -10.03 14.83
C GLU A 65 3.79 -9.52 16.23
N GLU A 66 3.00 -8.61 16.77
CA GLU A 66 3.21 -8.05 18.11
C GLU A 66 3.09 -9.12 19.20
N LEU A 67 2.07 -9.98 19.12
CA LEU A 67 1.90 -11.11 20.03
C LEU A 67 3.10 -12.06 19.98
N ARG A 68 3.58 -12.40 18.78
CA ARG A 68 4.77 -13.24 18.62
C ARG A 68 6.01 -12.59 19.24
N SER A 69 6.21 -11.30 19.03
CA SER A 69 7.31 -10.54 19.62
C SER A 69 7.26 -10.56 21.16
N LEU A 70 6.06 -10.40 21.74
CA LEU A 70 5.83 -10.46 23.19
C LEU A 70 6.19 -11.84 23.77
N ILE A 71 5.77 -12.93 23.12
CA ILE A 71 6.06 -14.30 23.56
C ILE A 71 7.57 -14.58 23.52
N VAL A 72 8.26 -14.21 22.43
CA VAL A 72 9.72 -14.42 22.32
C VAL A 72 10.48 -13.61 23.37
N ARG A 73 9.99 -12.41 23.70
CA ARG A 73 10.62 -11.56 24.73
C ARG A 73 10.40 -12.11 26.15
N SER A 74 9.21 -12.64 26.45
CA SER A 74 8.92 -13.18 27.78
C SER A 74 9.70 -14.46 28.07
N THR A 75 9.86 -15.36 27.08
CA THR A 75 10.64 -16.59 27.26
C THR A 75 12.13 -16.33 27.43
N ARG A 76 12.69 -15.32 26.78
CA ARG A 76 14.10 -14.92 26.96
C ARG A 76 14.39 -14.26 28.31
N SER A 77 13.37 -13.69 28.95
CA SER A 77 13.53 -12.96 30.23
C SER A 77 13.28 -13.84 31.46
N ALA A 78 12.88 -15.11 31.29
CA ALA A 78 12.72 -16.05 32.40
C ALA A 78 14.11 -16.54 32.87
N PRO A 79 14.52 -16.31 34.14
CA PRO A 79 15.70 -16.95 34.69
C PRO A 79 15.46 -18.47 34.80
N ALA A 80 16.52 -19.24 34.53
CA ALA A 80 16.54 -20.70 34.62
C ALA A 80 16.34 -21.21 36.06
#